data_AF-A0A376G1M4-F1
#
_entry.id   AF-A0A376G1M4-F1
#
_cell.length_a   1.000
_cell.length_b   1.000
_cell.length_c   1.000
_cell.angle_alpha   90.00
_cell.angle_beta   90.00
_cell.angle_gamma   90.00
#
_symmetry.space_group_name_H-M   'P 1'
#
loop_
_entity.id
_entity.type
_entity.pdbx_description
1 polymer ?
#
loop_
_entity_poly.entity_id
_entity_poly.type
_entity_poly.pdbx_seq_one_letter_code
_entity_poly.pdbx_strand_id
1 'polypeptide(L)' 'MSQVEKNYVHHRLHVYSRKLIDFCVNNKAGTLILMDQEEKIELAKEEDFVLRNWSYYKLMTKIKYKADKAGIELITA' A
#
# COMPACT_ATOMS: atom_id res chain seq x y z
N MET A 1 -15.58 9.91 10.30
CA MET A 1 -14.19 10.32 10.02
C MET A 1 -14.13 11.79 9.66
N SER A 2 -13.47 12.57 10.49
CA SER A 2 -13.14 13.97 10.28
C SER A 2 -12.20 14.17 9.07
N GLN A 3 -12.16 15.37 8.52
CA GLN A 3 -11.26 15.69 7.41
C GLN A 3 -9.77 15.56 7.80
N VAL A 4 -9.44 15.86 9.06
CA VAL A 4 -8.08 15.74 9.61
C VAL A 4 -7.61 14.30 9.57
N GLU A 5 -8.45 13.35 10.00
CA GLU A 5 -8.13 11.92 9.95
C GLU A 5 -7.93 11.44 8.51
N LYS A 6 -8.79 11.86 7.58
CA LYS A 6 -8.64 11.53 6.14
C LYS A 6 -7.30 12.02 5.59
N ASN A 7 -6.92 13.25 5.91
CA ASN A 7 -5.67 13.85 5.48
C ASN A 7 -4.46 13.11 6.08
N TYR A 8 -4.52 12.79 7.36
CA TYR A 8 -3.48 12.03 8.05
C TYR A 8 -3.26 10.66 7.41
N VAL A 9 -4.33 9.90 7.19
CA VAL A 9 -4.26 8.59 6.51
C VAL A 9 -3.66 8.73 5.12
N HIS A 10 -4.17 9.68 4.32
CA HIS A 10 -3.68 9.88 2.96
C HIS A 10 -2.18 10.20 2.92
N HIS A 11 -1.70 11.03 3.85
CA HIS A 11 -0.29 11.34 4.00
C HIS A 11 0.53 10.09 4.35
N ARG A 12 0.10 9.30 5.35
CA ARG A 12 0.80 8.06 5.75
C ARG A 12 0.89 7.06 4.60
N LEU A 13 -0.19 6.88 3.85
CA LEU A 13 -0.20 6.01 2.67
C LEU A 13 0.81 6.43 1.61
N HIS A 14 0.92 7.75 1.36
CA HIS A 14 1.94 8.28 0.44
C HIS A 14 3.35 8.05 0.93
N VAL A 15 3.62 8.31 2.22
CA VAL A 15 4.95 8.10 2.82
C VAL A 15 5.34 6.62 2.73
N TYR A 16 4.45 5.71 3.14
CA TYR A 16 4.76 4.28 3.16
C TYR A 16 4.96 3.67 1.78
N SER A 17 4.06 3.97 0.83
CA SER A 17 4.23 3.51 -0.54
C SER A 17 5.55 4.02 -1.16
N ARG A 18 6.00 5.23 -0.80
CA ARG A 18 7.30 5.74 -1.29
C ARG A 18 8.47 4.97 -0.65
N LYS A 19 8.45 4.80 0.67
CA LYS A 19 9.49 4.08 1.41
C LYS A 19 9.69 2.66 0.89
N LEU A 20 8.60 1.95 0.59
CA LEU A 20 8.66 0.60 0.03
C LEU A 20 9.37 0.59 -1.33
N ILE A 21 9.01 1.49 -2.24
CA ILE A 21 9.63 1.57 -3.56
C ILE A 21 11.09 2.01 -3.48
N ASP A 22 11.43 2.99 -2.64
CA ASP A 22 12.82 3.40 -2.43
C ASP A 22 13.66 2.23 -1.89
N PHE A 23 13.10 1.40 -1.00
CA PHE A 23 13.75 0.18 -0.54
C PHE A 23 14.01 -0.79 -1.71
N CYS A 24 13.03 -1.04 -2.59
CA CYS A 24 13.22 -1.89 -3.76
C CYS A 24 14.31 -1.34 -4.71
N VAL A 25 14.27 -0.03 -4.99
CA VAL A 25 15.27 0.63 -5.85
C VAL A 25 16.68 0.52 -5.25
N ASN A 26 16.83 0.77 -3.95
CA ASN A 26 18.12 0.67 -3.26
C ASN A 26 18.70 -0.75 -3.31
N ASN A 27 17.83 -1.77 -3.32
CA ASN A 27 18.23 -3.18 -3.44
C ASN A 27 18.25 -3.68 -4.88
N LYS A 28 18.05 -2.81 -5.88
CA LYS A 28 18.00 -3.16 -7.32
C LYS A 28 16.98 -4.27 -7.63
N ALA A 29 15.87 -4.30 -6.91
CA ALA A 29 14.79 -5.25 -7.15
C ALA A 29 14.02 -4.87 -8.42
N GLY A 30 13.89 -5.82 -9.36
CA GLY A 30 13.09 -5.64 -10.58
C GLY A 30 11.61 -6.01 -10.42
N THR A 31 11.28 -6.81 -9.41
CA THR A 31 9.92 -7.32 -9.18
C THR A 31 9.57 -7.24 -7.69
N LEU A 32 8.35 -6.77 -7.40
CA LEU A 32 7.73 -6.74 -6.09
C LEU A 32 6.52 -7.68 -6.10
N ILE A 33 6.56 -8.72 -5.28
CA ILE A 33 5.45 -9.67 -5.12
C ILE A 33 4.71 -9.32 -3.84
N LEU A 34 3.40 -9.08 -3.94
CA LEU A 34 2.52 -8.85 -2.82
C LEU A 34 1.66 -10.09 -2.60
N MET A 35 1.96 -10.83 -1.52
CA MET A 35 1.29 -12.07 -1.15
C MET A 35 0.11 -11.84 -0.20
N ASP A 36 -0.90 -12.70 -0.31
CA ASP A 36 -2.00 -12.89 0.65
C ASP A 36 -2.88 -11.65 0.83
N GLN A 37 -3.40 -11.12 -0.28
CA GLN A 37 -4.26 -9.94 -0.24
C GLN A 37 -5.67 -10.26 0.29
N GLU A 38 -6.27 -11.38 -0.09
CA GLU A 38 -7.69 -11.68 0.19
C GLU A 38 -7.94 -12.03 1.67
N GLU A 39 -7.15 -12.93 2.25
CA GLU A 39 -7.29 -13.35 3.65
C GLU A 39 -7.08 -12.17 4.62
N LYS A 40 -6.11 -11.30 4.34
CA LYS A 40 -5.87 -10.08 5.13
C LYS A 40 -6.97 -9.04 4.98
N ILE A 41 -7.61 -8.95 3.81
CA ILE A 41 -8.75 -8.05 3.59
C ILE A 41 -9.98 -8.57 4.36
N GLU A 42 -10.22 -9.87 4.38
CA GLU A 42 -11.35 -10.46 5.13
C GLU A 42 -11.17 -10.35 6.64
N LEU A 43 -10.00 -10.68 7.16
CA LEU A 43 -9.68 -10.49 8.58
C LEU A 43 -9.76 -9.02 8.99
N ALA A 44 -9.33 -8.10 8.12
CA ALA A 44 -9.43 -6.69 8.42
C ALA A 44 -10.89 -6.23 8.50
N LYS A 45 -11.80 -6.74 7.65
CA LYS A 45 -13.25 -6.40 7.68
C LYS A 45 -13.92 -6.69 9.02
N GLU A 46 -13.40 -7.66 9.78
CA GLU A 46 -13.91 -8.03 11.11
C GLU A 46 -13.37 -7.15 12.24
N GLU A 47 -12.27 -6.41 12.03
CA GLU A 47 -11.76 -5.43 13.01
C GLU A 47 -12.49 -4.08 12.89
N ASP A 48 -13.01 -3.57 14.01
CA ASP A 48 -13.65 -2.24 14.15
C ASP A 48 -12.73 -1.05 13.78
N PHE A 49 -11.43 -1.29 13.53
CA PHE A 49 -10.45 -0.25 13.23
C PHE A 49 -10.48 0.15 11.74
N VAL A 50 -11.49 0.95 11.37
CA VAL A 50 -11.80 1.52 10.04
C VAL A 50 -10.58 2.06 9.27
N LEU A 51 -9.54 2.55 9.97
CA LEU A 51 -8.31 3.10 9.37
C LEU A 51 -7.46 2.05 8.61
N ARG A 52 -7.43 0.80 9.08
CA ARG A 52 -6.69 -0.29 8.41
C ARG A 52 -7.45 -0.82 7.19
N ASN A 53 -8.76 -0.98 7.33
CA ASN A 53 -9.64 -1.46 6.26
C ASN A 53 -9.70 -0.56 5.03
N TRP A 54 -9.96 0.73 5.23
CA TRP A 54 -10.24 1.62 4.10
C TRP A 54 -8.98 1.94 3.27
N SER A 55 -7.82 1.88 3.91
CA SER A 55 -6.58 2.39 3.34
C SER A 55 -5.83 1.38 2.48
N TYR A 56 -6.22 0.09 2.51
CA TYR A 56 -5.54 -0.98 1.78
C TYR A 56 -5.61 -0.82 0.26
N TYR A 57 -6.81 -0.71 -0.31
CA TYR A 57 -6.96 -0.46 -1.75
C TYR A 57 -6.23 0.80 -2.21
N LYS A 58 -6.31 1.88 -1.42
CA LYS A 58 -5.61 3.14 -1.71
C LYS A 58 -4.08 2.99 -1.60
N LEU A 59 -3.59 2.18 -0.68
CA LEU A 59 -2.17 1.86 -0.54
C LEU A 59 -1.69 1.10 -1.78
N MET A 60 -2.44 0.07 -2.17
CA MET A 60 -2.16 -0.76 -3.34
C MET A 60 -2.08 0.06 -4.62
N THR A 61 -3.04 0.96 -4.86
CA THR A 61 -3.00 1.86 -6.01
C THR A 61 -1.75 2.75 -5.99
N LYS A 62 -1.36 3.28 -4.82
CA LYS A 62 -0.15 4.11 -4.69
C LYS A 62 1.14 3.33 -4.89
N ILE A 63 1.20 2.09 -4.41
CA ILE A 63 2.35 1.19 -4.62
C ILE A 63 2.46 0.89 -6.11
N LYS A 64 1.39 0.43 -6.76
CA LYS A 64 1.36 0.12 -8.20
C LYS A 64 1.84 1.31 -9.04
N TYR A 65 1.28 2.49 -8.80
CA TYR A 65 1.66 3.71 -9.52
C TYR A 65 3.15 4.07 -9.35
N LYS A 66 3.71 3.90 -8.16
CA LYS A 66 5.12 4.24 -7.89
C LYS A 66 6.08 3.16 -8.36
N ALA A 67 5.69 1.89 -8.31
CA ALA A 67 6.43 0.76 -8.86
C ALA A 67 6.58 0.92 -10.38
N ASP A 68 5.48 1.18 -11.08
CA ASP A 68 5.45 1.43 -12.52
C ASP A 68 6.40 2.57 -12.93
N LYS A 69 6.33 3.70 -12.21
CA LYS A 69 7.26 4.82 -12.40
C LYS A 69 8.73 4.52 -12.13
N ALA A 70 9.02 3.52 -11.29
CA ALA A 70 10.36 3.10 -10.96
C ALA A 70 10.86 1.93 -11.83
N GLY A 71 10.03 1.45 -12.78
CA GLY A 71 10.36 0.28 -13.61
C GLY A 71 10.34 -1.03 -12.83
N ILE A 72 9.60 -1.10 -11.72
CA ILE A 72 9.45 -2.30 -10.89
C ILE A 72 8.14 -2.99 -11.25
N GLU A 73 8.22 -4.26 -11.64
CA GLU A 73 7.05 -5.09 -11.91
C GLU A 73 6.34 -5.44 -10.59
N LEU A 74 5.02 -5.29 -10.54
CA LEU A 74 4.22 -5.66 -9.38
C LEU A 74 3.36 -6.89 -9.70
N ILE A 75 3.57 -7.96 -8.94
CA ILE A 75 2.76 -9.18 -8.99
C ILE A 75 1.92 -9.27 -7.73
N THR A 76 0.62 -9.49 -7.88
CA THR A 76 -0.28 -9.82 -6.77
C THR A 76 -0.56 -11.31 -6.81
N ALA A 77 -0.18 -12.03 -5.75
CA ALA A 77 -0.29 -13.48 -5.63
C ALA A 77 -1.01 -13.87 -4.33
#